data_AF-A0A8K1C9H9-F1
#
_entry.id   AF-A0A8K1C9H9-F1
#
_cell.length_a   1.000
_cell.length_b   1.000
_cell.length_c   1.000
_cell.angle_alpha   90.00
_cell.angle_beta   90.00
_cell.angle_gamma   90.00
#
_symmetry.space_group_name_H-M   'P 1'
#
loop_
_entity.id
_entity.type
_entity.pdbx_description
1 polymer ?
#
loop_
_entity_poly.entity_id
_entity_poly.type
_entity_poly.pdbx_seq_one_letter_code
_entity_poly.pdbx_strand_id
1 'polypeptide(L)'
;MDHYTGTEDLLVITTKTLDAVAAVGVLDVLKLAITSFPDKVWLTTDAMDGASESGHLEMIKYLHETRSEGCTTHAMDASAMNGHLEVVKWLHEHRDEGCTTAAIDNAASGGTLM
;
A
#
# COMPACT_ATOMS: atom_id res chain seq x y z
N MET A 1 21.69 -24.63 17.51
CA MET A 1 21.46 -25.41 16.26
C MET A 1 19.96 -25.34 16.08
N ASP A 2 19.54 -24.28 15.42
CA ASP A 2 18.25 -23.69 15.68
C ASP A 2 17.24 -24.33 14.73
N HIS A 3 16.08 -24.70 15.28
CA HIS A 3 15.02 -25.39 14.57
C HIS A 3 14.51 -24.49 13.44
N TYR A 4 14.75 -24.89 12.20
CA TYR A 4 14.31 -24.21 10.99
C TYR A 4 12.81 -24.49 10.77
N THR A 5 11.94 -23.55 11.15
CA THR A 5 10.49 -23.61 10.95
C THR A 5 10.13 -23.17 9.53
N GLY A 6 10.38 -24.03 8.54
CA GLY A 6 10.19 -23.71 7.11
C GLY A 6 8.79 -23.28 6.66
N THR A 7 7.78 -23.33 7.53
CA THR A 7 6.43 -22.80 7.27
C THR A 7 6.31 -21.30 7.54
N GLU A 8 7.08 -20.76 8.49
CA GLU A 8 7.07 -19.32 8.82
C GLU A 8 7.81 -18.53 7.73
N ASP A 9 8.92 -19.08 7.23
CA ASP A 9 9.69 -18.47 6.14
C ASP A 9 8.88 -18.35 4.84
N LEU A 10 8.11 -19.40 4.49
CA LEU A 10 7.24 -19.38 3.32
C LEU A 10 6.10 -18.35 3.45
N LEU A 11 5.53 -18.20 4.65
CA LEU A 11 4.48 -17.21 4.90
C LEU A 11 5.03 -15.79 4.77
N VAL A 12 6.21 -15.51 5.36
CA VAL A 12 6.89 -14.21 5.28
C VAL A 12 7.28 -13.84 3.84
N ILE A 13 7.81 -14.81 3.07
CA ILE A 13 8.13 -14.60 1.66
C ILE A 13 6.86 -14.29 0.86
N THR A 14 5.76 -15.01 1.14
CA THR A 14 4.48 -14.80 0.45
C THR A 14 3.90 -13.42 0.72
N THR A 15 3.87 -12.97 1.97
CA THR A 15 3.40 -11.62 2.36
C THR A 15 4.20 -10.53 1.65
N LYS A 16 5.53 -10.56 1.73
CA LYS A 16 6.39 -9.56 1.05
C LYS A 16 6.22 -9.54 -0.46
N THR A 17 6.00 -10.71 -1.06
CA THR A 17 5.76 -10.80 -2.50
C THR A 17 4.44 -10.14 -2.89
N LEU A 18 3.40 -10.29 -2.08
CA LEU A 18 2.08 -9.69 -2.33
C LEU A 18 2.06 -8.18 -2.07
N ASP A 19 2.77 -7.71 -1.04
CA ASP A 19 2.97 -6.27 -0.79
C ASP A 19 3.69 -5.63 -2.00
N ALA A 20 4.71 -6.29 -2.55
CA ALA A 20 5.39 -5.84 -3.77
C ALA A 20 4.48 -5.85 -5.01
N VAL A 21 3.61 -6.85 -5.16
CA VAL A 21 2.61 -6.90 -6.26
C VAL A 21 1.63 -5.73 -6.16
N ALA A 22 1.21 -5.37 -4.94
CA ALA A 22 0.38 -4.19 -4.69
C ALA A 22 1.11 -2.89 -5.05
N ALA A 23 2.37 -2.75 -4.65
CA ALA A 23 3.20 -1.58 -4.95
C ALA A 23 3.45 -1.39 -6.46
N VAL A 24 3.57 -2.48 -7.23
CA VAL A 24 3.71 -2.44 -8.70
C VAL A 24 2.35 -2.26 -9.40
N GLY A 25 1.23 -2.36 -8.67
CA GLY A 25 -0.11 -2.11 -9.23
C GLY A 25 -0.67 -3.26 -10.06
N VAL A 26 -0.13 -4.47 -9.93
CA VAL A 26 -0.58 -5.63 -10.73
C VAL A 26 -1.83 -6.26 -10.11
N LEU A 27 -2.97 -5.61 -10.33
CA LEU A 27 -4.26 -5.95 -9.72
C LEU A 27 -4.71 -7.38 -10.04
N ASP A 28 -4.49 -7.87 -11.26
CA ASP A 28 -4.95 -9.20 -11.68
C ASP A 28 -4.22 -10.33 -10.96
N VAL A 29 -2.92 -10.19 -10.74
CA VAL A 29 -2.12 -11.16 -9.99
C VAL A 29 -2.51 -11.14 -8.52
N LEU A 30 -2.77 -9.96 -7.96
CA LEU A 30 -3.23 -9.83 -6.58
C LEU A 30 -4.61 -10.49 -6.38
N LYS A 31 -5.58 -10.21 -7.27
CA LYS A 31 -6.90 -10.85 -7.27
C LYS A 31 -6.80 -12.36 -7.41
N LEU A 32 -5.94 -12.84 -8.31
CA LEU A 32 -5.72 -14.27 -8.52
C LEU A 32 -5.14 -14.93 -7.26
N ALA A 33 -4.16 -14.30 -6.61
CA ALA A 33 -3.56 -14.81 -5.38
C ALA A 33 -4.57 -14.88 -4.23
N ILE A 34 -5.35 -13.81 -4.02
CA ILE A 34 -6.40 -13.75 -3.00
C ILE A 34 -7.49 -14.81 -3.25
N THR A 35 -7.90 -15.00 -4.50
CA THR A 35 -8.94 -15.97 -4.86
C THR A 35 -8.45 -17.42 -4.73
N SER A 36 -7.18 -17.67 -5.05
CA SER A 36 -6.61 -19.03 -5.04
C SER A 36 -6.17 -19.48 -3.65
N PHE A 37 -5.82 -18.54 -2.76
CA PHE A 37 -5.24 -18.84 -1.44
C PHE A 37 -5.76 -17.91 -0.31
N PRO A 38 -7.07 -17.86 -0.03
CA PRO A 38 -7.65 -16.90 0.90
C PRO A 38 -7.08 -16.99 2.34
N ASP A 39 -6.74 -18.19 2.81
CA ASP A 39 -6.26 -18.43 4.18
C ASP A 39 -4.77 -18.13 4.39
N LYS A 40 -4.04 -17.84 3.31
CA LYS A 40 -2.58 -17.63 3.32
C LYS A 40 -2.16 -16.25 2.82
N VAL A 41 -3.11 -15.41 2.44
CA VAL A 41 -2.85 -14.06 1.94
C VAL A 41 -3.08 -13.07 3.07
N TRP A 42 -1.99 -12.69 3.72
CA TRP A 42 -1.92 -11.59 4.65
C TRP A 42 -1.23 -10.43 3.95
N LEU A 43 -1.94 -9.32 3.78
CA LEU A 43 -1.40 -8.07 3.27
C LEU A 43 -1.18 -7.14 4.46
N THR A 44 -0.06 -6.45 4.49
CA THR A 44 0.21 -5.48 5.55
C THR A 44 -0.16 -4.07 5.09
N THR A 45 0.01 -3.09 5.96
CA THR A 45 -0.09 -1.67 5.57
C THR A 45 0.85 -1.32 4.42
N ASP A 46 1.96 -2.06 4.25
CA ASP A 46 2.95 -1.85 3.19
C ASP A 46 2.35 -1.99 1.78
N ALA A 47 1.33 -2.83 1.61
CA ALA A 47 0.63 -2.98 0.34
C ALA A 47 -0.08 -1.69 -0.08
N MET A 48 -0.79 -1.05 0.86
CA MET A 48 -1.51 0.20 0.57
C MET A 48 -0.57 1.40 0.53
N ASP A 49 0.48 1.40 1.36
CA ASP A 49 1.54 2.41 1.35
C ASP A 49 2.28 2.40 0.00
N GLY A 50 2.72 1.23 -0.46
CA GLY A 50 3.40 1.08 -1.75
C GLY A 50 2.50 1.39 -2.94
N ALA A 51 1.22 0.96 -2.91
CA ALA A 51 0.26 1.33 -3.94
C ALA A 51 0.02 2.86 -4.00
N SER A 52 0.07 3.52 -2.84
CA SER A 52 -0.09 4.98 -2.73
C SER A 52 1.13 5.73 -3.22
N GLU A 53 2.33 5.28 -2.86
CA GLU A 53 3.60 5.80 -3.37
C GLU A 53 3.66 5.74 -4.90
N SER A 54 3.17 4.64 -5.50
CA SER A 54 3.13 4.44 -6.96
C SER A 54 1.91 5.06 -7.67
N GLY A 55 0.97 5.65 -6.93
CA GLY A 55 -0.18 6.34 -7.52
C GLY A 55 -1.30 5.40 -8.04
N HIS A 56 -1.34 4.15 -7.58
CA HIS A 56 -2.27 3.13 -8.07
C HIS A 56 -3.65 3.19 -7.41
N LEU A 57 -4.43 4.23 -7.72
CA LEU A 57 -5.75 4.47 -7.09
C LEU A 57 -6.71 3.26 -7.13
N GLU A 58 -6.78 2.54 -8.25
CA GLU A 58 -7.67 1.37 -8.36
C GLU A 58 -7.21 0.19 -7.47
N MET A 59 -5.90 0.05 -7.26
CA MET A 59 -5.35 -0.90 -6.28
C MET A 59 -5.74 -0.50 -4.86
N ILE A 60 -5.65 0.79 -4.53
CA ILE A 60 -5.98 1.32 -3.20
C ILE A 60 -7.46 1.09 -2.87
N LYS A 61 -8.36 1.38 -3.81
CA LYS A 61 -9.80 1.10 -3.66
C LYS A 61 -10.05 -0.39 -3.42
N TYR A 62 -9.43 -1.26 -4.23
CA TYR A 62 -9.59 -2.70 -4.08
C TYR A 62 -9.07 -3.21 -2.74
N LEU A 63 -7.89 -2.76 -2.31
CA LEU A 63 -7.34 -3.09 -1.00
C LEU A 63 -8.26 -2.59 0.12
N HIS A 64 -8.82 -1.38 0.02
CA HIS A 64 -9.74 -0.84 1.02
C HIS A 64 -11.05 -1.62 1.13
N GLU A 65 -11.63 -2.06 0.01
CA GLU A 65 -12.88 -2.83 0.02
C GLU A 65 -12.68 -4.25 0.54
N THR A 66 -11.48 -4.82 0.34
CA THR A 66 -11.23 -6.23 0.63
C THR A 66 -10.54 -6.47 1.97
N ARG A 67 -9.80 -5.48 2.50
CA ARG A 67 -8.89 -5.60 3.65
C ARG A 67 -9.21 -4.54 4.72
N SER A 68 -8.85 -4.84 5.97
CA SER A 68 -9.12 -3.99 7.15
C SER A 68 -7.86 -3.38 7.77
N GLU A 69 -6.69 -3.85 7.36
CA GLU A 69 -5.37 -3.51 7.90
C GLU A 69 -5.03 -2.03 7.71
N GLY A 70 -5.49 -1.43 6.60
CA GLY A 70 -5.36 -0.01 6.34
C GLY A 70 -4.06 0.43 5.70
N CYS A 71 -3.68 1.67 5.95
CA CYS A 71 -2.41 2.28 5.51
C CYS A 71 -1.76 3.02 6.68
N THR A 72 -0.48 3.37 6.54
CA THR A 72 0.15 4.31 7.47
C THR A 72 0.06 5.74 6.92
N THR A 73 0.54 6.73 7.69
CA THR A 73 0.68 8.10 7.19
C THR A 73 1.64 8.19 6.01
N HIS A 74 2.51 7.19 5.81
CA HIS A 74 3.43 7.12 4.69
C HIS A 74 2.68 7.11 3.34
N ALA A 75 1.52 6.46 3.25
CA ALA A 75 0.69 6.46 2.05
C ALA A 75 0.37 7.88 1.56
N MET A 76 -0.07 8.76 2.48
CA MET A 76 -0.45 10.13 2.13
C MET A 76 0.78 11.01 1.90
N ASP A 77 1.83 10.87 2.70
CA ASP A 77 3.07 11.64 2.55
C ASP A 77 3.78 11.33 1.22
N ALA A 78 3.90 10.05 0.86
CA ALA A 78 4.56 9.60 -0.36
C ALA A 78 3.74 9.94 -1.62
N SER A 79 2.42 9.75 -1.58
CA SER A 79 1.55 10.15 -2.70
C SER A 79 1.55 11.67 -2.91
N ALA A 80 1.61 12.47 -1.85
CA ALA A 80 1.75 13.92 -1.94
C ALA A 80 3.10 14.33 -2.55
N MET A 81 4.20 13.72 -2.09
CA MET A 81 5.55 13.96 -2.61
C MET A 81 5.67 13.63 -4.10
N ASN A 82 5.07 12.53 -4.55
CA ASN A 82 5.10 12.09 -5.94
C ASN A 82 4.04 12.78 -6.83
N GLY A 83 3.25 13.70 -6.28
CA GLY A 83 2.23 14.43 -7.03
C GLY A 83 1.00 13.61 -7.42
N HIS A 84 0.75 12.48 -6.75
CA HIS A 84 -0.41 11.61 -6.96
C HIS A 84 -1.65 12.16 -6.26
N LEU A 85 -2.09 13.36 -6.69
CA LEU A 85 -3.17 14.12 -6.05
C LEU A 85 -4.49 13.35 -5.94
N GLU A 86 -4.83 12.50 -6.90
CA GLU A 86 -6.06 11.69 -6.84
C GLU A 86 -6.00 10.61 -5.75
N VAL A 87 -4.80 10.08 -5.47
CA VAL A 87 -4.59 9.18 -4.33
C VAL A 87 -4.70 9.95 -3.01
N VAL A 88 -4.06 11.12 -2.91
CA VAL A 88 -4.12 11.96 -1.69
C VAL A 88 -5.56 12.33 -1.36
N LYS A 89 -6.35 12.79 -2.34
CA LYS A 89 -7.77 13.10 -2.15
C LYS A 89 -8.56 11.90 -1.67
N TRP A 90 -8.37 10.75 -2.32
CA TRP A 90 -9.10 9.55 -1.98
C TRP A 90 -8.77 9.07 -0.56
N LEU A 91 -7.48 9.04 -0.19
CA LEU A 91 -7.04 8.70 1.16
C LEU A 91 -7.61 9.69 2.18
N HIS A 92 -7.62 10.98 1.89
CA HIS A 92 -8.17 12.00 2.79
C HIS A 92 -9.68 11.87 3.01
N GLU A 93 -10.43 11.40 2.00
CA GLU A 93 -11.88 11.22 2.08
C GLU A 93 -12.31 9.91 2.75
N HIS A 94 -11.48 8.85 2.68
CA HIS A 94 -11.87 7.49 3.06
C HIS A 94 -11.06 6.90 4.21
N ARG A 95 -10.01 7.58 4.69
CA ARG A 95 -9.11 7.10 5.75
C ARG A 95 -8.86 8.19 6.79
N ASP A 96 -8.82 7.77 8.06
CA ASP A 96 -8.66 8.66 9.22
C ASP A 96 -7.20 8.79 9.67
N GLU A 97 -6.30 7.96 9.13
CA GLU A 97 -4.87 7.98 9.47
C GLU A 97 -4.19 9.32 9.13
N GLY A 98 -4.72 10.03 8.14
CA GLY A 98 -4.27 11.38 7.76
C GLY A 98 -2.87 11.45 7.18
N CYS A 99 -2.30 12.66 7.15
CA CYS A 99 -0.93 12.95 6.75
C CYS A 99 -0.09 13.46 7.91
N THR A 100 1.24 13.32 7.80
CA THR A 100 2.13 14.08 8.67
C THR A 100 2.39 15.47 8.09
N THR A 101 3.12 16.32 8.83
CA THR A 101 3.60 17.61 8.32
C THR A 101 4.45 17.46 7.06
N ALA A 102 5.04 16.28 6.81
CA ALA A 102 5.82 16.00 5.61
C ALA A 102 4.98 16.08 4.33
N ALA A 103 3.72 15.64 4.32
CA ALA A 103 2.85 15.81 3.14
C ALA A 103 2.66 17.29 2.77
N ILE A 104 2.50 18.15 3.78
CA ILE A 104 2.27 19.60 3.58
C ILE A 104 3.55 20.28 3.10
N ASP A 105 4.68 20.00 3.74
CA ASP A 105 5.99 20.56 3.36
C ASP A 105 6.40 20.10 1.94
N ASN A 106 6.09 18.84 1.58
CA ASN A 106 6.36 18.30 0.25
C ASN A 106 5.40 18.84 -0.82
N ALA A 107 4.11 19.00 -0.51
CA ALA A 107 3.17 19.64 -1.43
C ALA A 107 3.55 21.12 -1.68
N ALA A 108 4.05 21.82 -0.66
CA ALA A 108 4.53 23.20 -0.78
C ALA A 108 5.83 23.30 -1.60
N SER A 109 6.74 22.33 -1.48
CA SER A 109 7.99 22.31 -2.24
C SER A 109 7.80 21.84 -3.69
N GLY A 110 6.91 20.87 -3.93
CA GLY A 110 6.57 20.35 -5.27
C GLY A 110 5.81 21.36 -6.15
N GLY A 111 5.11 22.33 -5.57
CA GLY A 111 4.43 23.42 -6.30
C GLY A 111 5.35 24.56 -6.76
N THR A 112 6.62 24.59 -6.35
CA THR A 112 7.55 25.71 -6.64
C THR A 112 8.57 25.40 -7.75
N LEU A 113 8.47 24.25 -8.43
CA LEU A 113 9.40 23.85 -9.51
C LEU A 113 8.69 23.41 -10.80
N MET A 114 7.74 24.22 -11.29
CA MET A 114 7.25 24.16 -12.68
C MET A 114 7.52 25.46 -13.42
#